data_AF-A0A832MB72-F1
#
_entry.id   AF-A0A832MB72-F1
#
_cell.length_a   1.000
_cell.length_b   1.000
_cell.length_c   1.000
_cell.angle_alpha   90.00
_cell.angle_beta   90.00
_cell.angle_gamma   90.00
#
_symmetry.space_group_name_H-M   'P 1'
#
loop_
_entity.id
_entity.type
_entity.pdbx_description
1 polymer ?
#
loop_
_entity_poly.entity_id
_entity_poly.type
_entity_poly.pdbx_seq_one_letter_code
_entity_poly.pdbx_strand_id
1 'polypeptide(L)' 'MTTFTESDVEHAALAWLSELGWQVKHGSEIASDGLFAERRDFGQVVLEQRLRDALLPKLIRGEIRVRDAEKFLKERGLC' A
#
# COMPACT_ATOMS: atom_id res chain seq x y z
N MET A 1 -37.66 -8.67 -5.78
CA MET A 1 -36.91 -7.94 -4.75
C MET A 1 -35.45 -7.96 -5.15
N THR A 2 -34.79 -6.81 -5.22
CA THR A 2 -33.34 -6.75 -5.41
C THR A 2 -32.67 -7.13 -4.10
N THR A 3 -31.90 -8.21 -4.12
CA THR A 3 -31.10 -8.66 -2.98
C THR A 3 -29.96 -7.67 -2.78
N PHE A 4 -29.80 -7.16 -1.56
CA PHE A 4 -28.63 -6.38 -1.18
C PHE A 4 -27.50 -7.34 -0.80
N THR A 5 -26.31 -7.15 -1.38
CA THR A 5 -25.19 -8.10 -1.33
C THR A 5 -23.90 -7.43 -0.89
N GLU A 6 -22.89 -8.23 -0.55
CA GLU A 6 -21.54 -7.74 -0.25
C GLU A 6 -20.93 -6.97 -1.42
N SER A 7 -21.23 -7.39 -2.65
CA SER A 7 -20.79 -6.68 -3.85
C SER A 7 -21.38 -5.27 -3.95
N ASP A 8 -22.61 -5.03 -3.51
CA ASP A 8 -23.19 -3.67 -3.52
C ASP A 8 -22.45 -2.74 -2.56
N VAL A 9 -22.10 -3.25 -1.37
CA VAL A 9 -21.30 -2.52 -0.37
C VAL A 9 -19.88 -2.25 -0.88
N GLU A 10 -19.25 -3.26 -1.49
CA GLU A 10 -17.91 -3.14 -2.06
C GLU A 10 -17.85 -2.05 -3.14
N HIS A 11 -18.78 -2.05 -4.10
CA HIS A 11 -18.82 -1.04 -5.16
C HIS A 11 -19.01 0.38 -4.60
N ALA A 12 -19.90 0.55 -3.61
CA ALA A 12 -20.10 1.84 -2.95
C ALA A 12 -18.84 2.33 -2.21
N ALA A 13 -18.16 1.42 -1.48
CA ALA A 13 -16.94 1.75 -0.76
C ALA A 13 -15.79 2.14 -1.72
N LEU A 14 -15.61 1.40 -2.82
CA LEU A 14 -14.61 1.72 -3.83
C LEU A 14 -14.88 3.08 -4.50
N ALA A 15 -16.14 3.41 -4.77
CA ALA A 15 -16.53 4.71 -5.32
C ALA A 15 -16.15 5.85 -4.37
N TRP A 16 -16.50 5.76 -3.08
CA TRP A 16 -16.15 6.77 -2.08
C TRP A 16 -14.64 6.95 -1.90
N LEU A 17 -13.88 5.84 -1.88
CA LEU A 17 -12.43 5.91 -1.81
C LEU A 17 -11.85 6.60 -3.05
N SER A 18 -12.38 6.30 -4.25
CA SER A 18 -11.96 6.97 -5.48
C SER A 18 -12.23 8.48 -5.43
N GLU A 19 -13.38 8.92 -4.90
CA GLU A 19 -13.72 10.34 -4.73
C GLU A 19 -12.78 11.07 -3.76
N LEU A 20 -12.29 10.37 -2.74
CA LEU A 20 -11.26 10.86 -1.82
C LEU A 20 -9.84 10.88 -2.43
N GLY A 21 -9.69 10.46 -3.69
CA GLY A 21 -8.42 10.44 -4.41
C GLY A 21 -7.60 9.16 -4.21
N TRP A 22 -8.18 8.10 -3.65
CA TRP A 22 -7.51 6.79 -3.56
C TRP A 22 -7.51 6.10 -4.91
N GLN A 23 -6.38 5.47 -5.24
CA GLN A 23 -6.29 4.63 -6.43
C GLN A 23 -6.88 3.24 -6.12
N VAL A 24 -7.94 2.87 -6.83
CA VAL A 24 -8.51 1.51 -6.77
C VAL A 24 -7.71 0.58 -7.69
N LYS A 25 -7.41 -0.63 -7.20
CA LYS A 25 -6.70 -1.69 -7.93
C LYS A 25 -7.33 -3.04 -7.63
N HIS A 26 -7.48 -3.87 -8.66
CA HIS A 26 -7.96 -5.24 -8.49
C HIS A 26 -6.83 -6.15 -8.00
N GLY A 27 -7.17 -7.13 -7.16
CA GLY A 27 -6.20 -8.07 -6.59
C GLY A 27 -5.39 -8.82 -7.65
N SER A 28 -6.01 -9.16 -8.78
CA SER A 28 -5.34 -9.83 -9.92
C SER A 28 -4.30 -8.97 -10.63
N GLU A 29 -4.44 -7.64 -10.61
CA GLU A 29 -3.44 -6.73 -11.21
C GLU A 29 -2.13 -6.73 -10.43
N ILE A 30 -2.19 -7.01 -9.11
CA ILE A 30 -1.06 -6.91 -8.18
C ILE A 30 -0.63 -8.28 -7.63
N ALA A 31 -1.27 -9.36 -8.07
CA ALA A 31 -1.04 -10.71 -7.59
C ALA A 31 0.37 -11.22 -7.92
N SER A 32 0.86 -12.18 -7.13
CA SER A 32 2.23 -12.72 -7.26
C SER A 32 2.48 -13.49 -8.56
N ASP A 33 1.42 -13.96 -9.20
CA ASP A 33 1.43 -14.67 -10.47
C ASP A 33 1.16 -13.76 -11.68
N GLY A 34 0.90 -12.47 -11.45
CA GLY A 34 0.63 -11.49 -12.49
C GLY A 34 1.89 -10.95 -13.17
N LEU A 35 1.74 -10.43 -14.40
CA LEU A 35 2.84 -9.79 -15.15
C LEU A 35 3.40 -8.53 -14.46
N PHE A 36 2.56 -7.86 -13.66
CA PHE A 36 2.91 -6.66 -12.89
C PHE A 36 2.86 -6.94 -11.39
N ALA A 37 3.28 -8.14 -10.98
CA ALA A 37 3.24 -8.57 -9.60
C ALA A 37 3.90 -7.55 -8.66
N GLU A 38 3.07 -6.94 -7.79
CA GLU A 38 3.56 -6.11 -6.69
C GLU A 38 3.70 -6.94 -5.40
N ARG A 39 2.93 -8.03 -5.30
CA ARG A 39 3.01 -9.01 -4.22
C ARG A 39 4.01 -10.10 -4.58
N ARG A 40 4.78 -10.55 -3.60
CA ARG A 40 5.60 -11.77 -3.67
C ARG A 40 4.79 -13.02 -3.33
N ASP A 41 3.82 -12.86 -2.44
CA ASP A 41 2.89 -13.91 -2.01
C ASP A 41 1.57 -13.28 -1.50
N PHE A 42 0.53 -14.11 -1.34
CA PHE A 42 -0.78 -13.66 -0.87
C PHE A 42 -0.84 -13.32 0.62
N GLY A 43 0.18 -13.66 1.41
CA GLY A 43 0.28 -13.31 2.83
C GLY A 43 0.74 -11.88 3.09
N GLN A 44 1.24 -11.18 2.05
CA GLN A 44 1.65 -9.79 2.19
C GLN A 44 0.43 -8.87 2.40
N VAL A 45 0.46 -8.14 3.52
CA VAL A 45 -0.56 -7.13 3.86
C VAL A 45 -0.21 -5.72 3.36
N VAL A 46 1.06 -5.50 2.97
CA VAL A 46 1.57 -4.22 2.46
C VAL A 46 2.31 -4.45 1.15
N LEU A 47 2.16 -3.52 0.20
CA LEU A 47 2.96 -3.48 -1.03
C LEU A 47 4.29 -2.78 -0.75
N GLU A 48 5.28 -3.56 -0.31
CA GLU A 48 6.58 -3.06 0.18
C GLU A 48 7.29 -2.15 -0.82
N GLN A 49 7.33 -2.55 -2.10
CA GLN A 49 8.03 -1.79 -3.14
C GLN A 49 7.34 -0.45 -3.41
N ARG A 50 6.02 -0.45 -3.59
CA ARG A 50 5.23 0.78 -3.78
C ARG A 50 5.38 1.73 -2.60
N LEU A 51 5.38 1.22 -1.37
CA LEU A 51 5.61 2.01 -0.17
C LEU A 51 7.00 2.65 -0.19
N ARG A 52 8.03 1.87 -0.52
CA ARG A 52 9.41 2.36 -0.65
C ARG A 52 9.52 3.46 -1.71
N ASP A 53 8.89 3.28 -2.87
CA ASP A 53 8.93 4.24 -3.97
C ASP A 53 8.21 5.55 -3.62
N ALA A 54 7.14 5.49 -2.82
CA ALA A 54 6.45 6.67 -2.32
C ALA A 54 7.24 7.42 -1.24
N LEU A 55 7.92 6.69 -0.35
CA LEU A 55 8.65 7.27 0.79
C LEU A 55 10.04 7.79 0.41
N LEU A 56 10.79 7.07 -0.42
CA LEU A 56 12.19 7.36 -0.69
C LEU A 56 12.43 8.79 -1.20
N PRO A 57 11.66 9.34 -2.15
CA PRO A 57 11.83 10.73 -2.59
C PRO A 57 11.53 11.74 -1.47
N LYS A 58 10.57 11.46 -0.59
CA LYS A 58 10.21 12.32 0.54
C LYS A 58 11.27 12.32 1.63
N LEU A 59 11.93 11.19 1.84
CA LEU A 59 13.08 11.06 2.74
C LEU A 59 14.28 11.83 2.20
N ILE A 60 14.59 11.69 0.91
CA ILE A 60 15.73 12.40 0.28
C ILE A 60 15.53 13.92 0.31
N ARG A 61 14.30 14.40 0.07
CA ARG A 61 13.97 15.83 0.15
C ARG A 61 13.84 16.36 1.59
N GLY A 62 13.90 15.48 2.60
CA GLY A 62 13.75 15.84 4.00
C GLY A 62 12.32 16.24 4.43
N GLU A 63 11.30 15.98 3.58
CA GLU A 63 9.89 16.21 3.89
C GLU A 63 9.39 15.28 5.00
N ILE A 64 9.93 14.07 5.06
CA ILE A 64 9.66 13.07 6.08
C ILE A 64 10.97 12.76 6.79
N ARG A 65 10.97 12.75 8.12
CA ARG A 65 12.09 12.31 8.95
C ARG A 65 11.66 11.15 9.81
N VAL A 66 12.37 10.02 9.71
CA VAL A 66 12.03 8.81 10.47
C VAL A 66 12.82 8.83 11.78
N ARG A 67 12.31 9.55 12.79
CA ARG A 67 12.95 9.62 14.13
C ARG A 67 13.19 8.22 14.71
N ASP A 68 12.26 7.30 14.48
CA ASP A 68 12.34 5.95 15.03
C ASP A 68 13.29 5.03 14.27
N ALA A 69 13.56 5.29 12.98
CA ALA A 69 14.51 4.47 12.22
C ALA A 69 15.94 4.82 12.61
N GLU A 70 16.25 6.09 12.85
CA GLU A 70 17.57 6.49 13.38
C GLU A 70 17.80 5.88 14.77
N LYS A 71 16.76 5.87 15.63
CA LYS A 71 16.80 5.21 16.93
C LYS A 71 16.99 3.69 16.78
N PHE A 72 16.23 3.05 15.89
CA PHE A 72 16.31 1.62 15.61
C PHE A 72 17.68 1.20 15.03
N LEU A 73 18.29 2.03 14.18
CA LEU A 73 19.64 1.78 13.64
C LEU A 73 20.73 1.94 14.71
N LYS A 74 20.59 2.93 15.61
CA LYS A 74 21.48 3.09 16.78
C LYS A 74 21.35 1.92 17.76
N GLU A 75 20.12 1.48 18.05
CA GLU A 75 19.85 0.32 18.90
C GLU A 75 20.44 -0.99 18.34
N ARG A 76 20.61 -1.06 17.01
CA ARG A 76 21.23 -2.21 16.32
C ARG A 76 22.74 -2.05 16.04
N GLY A 77 23.36 -0.96 16.50
CA GLY A 77 24.82 -0.74 16.38
C GLY A 77 25.32 -0.58 14.94
N LEU A 78 24.46 -0.11 14.02
CA LEU A 78 24.78 0.05 12.60
C LEU A 78 25.14 1.51 12.23
N CYS A 79 25.40 2.37 13.22
CA CYS A 79 25.85 3.75 13.08
C CYS A 79 26.71 4.15 14.28
#